data_AF-A0A7R9XZ43-F1
#
_entry.id   AF-A0A7R9XZ43-F1
#
_cell.length_a   1.000
_cell.length_b   1.000
_cell.length_c   1.000
_cell.angle_alpha   90.00
_cell.angle_beta   90.00
_cell.angle_gamma   90.00
#
_symmetry.space_group_name_H-M   'P 1'
#
loop_
_entity.id
_entity.type
_entity.pdbx_description
1 polymer ?
#
loop_
_entity_poly.entity_id
_entity_poly.type
_entity_poly.pdbx_seq_one_letter_code
_entity_poly.pdbx_strand_id
1 'polypeptide(L)'
;KKPPTTSTSDRIGKLQGFTTSARDVVRTAASSSVSSDGLGGARTIVIHVFDEARDARRDFTCELALLTREMRYFRSHLSGSATTTTGQSSSRPPTEMSVHCDVEVFAWLLEYVNATAGPGGIAEGPTLTVENVVPVLISSDFLRMERLTEEALAFIRARILDIVNQPLDVSCLAEHLLRRLAAQLTEDTLELVRRAPEPPPANVDVDVDVDDANAGEKKSS
;
A
#
# COMPACT_ATOMS: atom_id res chain seq x y z
N LYS A 1 -4.35 -31.67 -2.14
CA LYS A 1 -3.76 -30.37 -2.54
C LYS A 1 -4.43 -29.27 -1.70
N LYS A 2 -3.80 -28.82 -0.62
CA LYS A 2 -4.24 -27.64 0.15
C LYS A 2 -3.88 -26.37 -0.64
N PRO A 3 -4.70 -25.31 -0.66
CA PRO A 3 -4.32 -24.03 -1.25
C PRO A 3 -3.22 -23.36 -0.41
N PRO A 4 -2.34 -22.54 -1.00
CA PRO A 4 -1.36 -21.79 -0.22
C PRO A 4 -2.07 -20.70 0.57
N THR A 5 -2.11 -20.84 1.89
CA THR A 5 -2.54 -19.79 2.81
C THR A 5 -1.38 -18.81 2.98
N THR A 6 -1.29 -17.79 2.12
CA THR A 6 -0.37 -16.67 2.35
C THR A 6 -0.88 -15.87 3.53
N SER A 7 -0.13 -15.83 4.63
CA SER A 7 -0.47 -15.09 5.85
C SER A 7 -0.53 -13.59 5.55
N THR A 8 -1.55 -12.90 6.05
CA THR A 8 -1.72 -11.44 5.93
C THR A 8 -0.52 -10.68 6.52
N SER A 9 0.15 -11.23 7.54
CA SER A 9 1.40 -10.67 8.10
C SER A 9 2.55 -10.61 7.09
N ASP A 10 2.67 -11.56 6.16
CA ASP A 10 3.76 -11.56 5.15
C ASP A 10 3.59 -10.43 4.12
N ARG A 11 2.35 -9.97 3.90
CA ARG A 11 2.04 -8.90 2.95
C ARG A 11 2.46 -7.52 3.48
N ILE A 12 2.37 -7.31 4.79
CA ILE A 12 2.61 -6.02 5.44
C ILE A 12 4.11 -5.80 5.71
N GLY A 13 4.82 -6.85 6.13
CA GLY A 13 6.28 -6.80 6.29
C GLY A 13 7.03 -6.43 5.00
N LYS A 14 6.42 -6.68 3.83
CA LYS A 14 6.93 -6.27 2.52
C LYS A 14 6.51 -4.88 2.06
N LEU A 15 5.46 -4.27 2.64
CA LEU A 15 5.10 -2.87 2.34
C LEU A 15 6.06 -1.85 2.97
N GLN A 16 6.84 -2.25 3.99
CA GLN A 16 8.01 -1.48 4.44
C GLN A 16 9.09 -1.40 3.36
N GLY A 17 8.97 -2.20 2.30
CA GLY A 17 9.85 -2.23 1.14
C GLY A 17 9.33 -1.42 -0.05
N PHE A 18 8.95 -0.15 0.15
CA PHE A 18 9.02 0.81 -0.97
C PHE A 18 10.51 1.07 -1.25
N THR A 19 11.25 0.05 -1.70
CA THR A 19 12.67 0.15 -2.01
C THR A 19 12.81 0.73 -3.41
N THR A 20 12.49 2.01 -3.56
CA THR A 20 12.97 2.77 -4.70
C THR A 20 14.46 3.03 -4.50
N SER A 21 15.30 2.12 -5.02
CA SER A 21 16.69 2.47 -5.31
C SER A 21 16.67 3.63 -6.29
N ALA A 22 16.99 4.84 -5.82
CA ALA A 22 16.94 6.09 -6.59
C ALA A 22 17.74 6.05 -7.90
N ARG A 23 18.63 5.05 -8.07
CA ARG A 23 19.44 4.82 -9.27
C ARG A 23 18.70 4.06 -10.38
N ASP A 24 17.64 3.33 -10.06
CA ASP A 24 16.86 2.52 -11.01
C ASP A 24 15.55 3.21 -11.44
N VAL A 25 15.24 4.38 -10.87
CA VAL A 25 13.95 5.09 -10.99
C VAL A 25 13.70 5.65 -12.39
N VAL A 26 14.72 6.00 -13.17
CA VAL A 26 14.51 6.59 -14.50
C VAL A 26 15.36 5.86 -15.53
N ARG A 27 14.71 5.05 -16.34
CA ARG A 27 15.31 4.50 -17.56
C ARG A 27 14.69 5.22 -18.75
N THR A 28 15.51 5.94 -19.50
CA THR A 28 15.10 6.48 -20.80
C THR A 28 15.14 5.32 -21.79
N ALA A 29 14.01 4.64 -22.01
CA ALA A 29 13.91 3.61 -23.04
C ALA A 29 13.65 4.26 -24.42
N ALA A 30 14.23 3.65 -25.46
CA ALA A 30 13.96 3.99 -26.84
C ALA A 30 13.28 2.79 -27.51
N SER A 31 11.95 2.80 -27.66
CA SER A 31 11.24 2.04 -28.72
C SER A 31 9.72 2.30 -28.81
N SER A 32 9.31 2.79 -29.99
CA SER A 32 8.11 2.48 -30.80
C SER A 32 6.71 2.38 -30.18
N SER A 33 5.91 3.44 -30.34
CA SER A 33 4.87 3.56 -31.40
C SER A 33 4.18 4.92 -31.28
N VAL A 34 4.12 5.67 -32.39
CA VAL A 34 3.56 7.02 -32.49
C VAL A 34 2.07 6.99 -32.81
N SER A 35 1.30 7.79 -32.09
CA SER A 35 0.05 8.38 -32.60
C SER A 35 0.01 9.86 -32.20
N SER A 36 -0.27 10.71 -33.20
CA SER A 36 -0.39 12.17 -33.13
C SER A 36 -1.45 12.63 -32.12
N ASP A 37 -1.22 13.72 -31.41
CA ASP A 37 -1.65 15.04 -31.89
C ASP A 37 -1.08 16.19 -31.05
N GLY A 38 -0.75 17.28 -31.73
CA GLY A 38 -0.22 18.49 -31.11
C GLY A 38 -1.34 19.36 -30.55
N LEU A 39 -1.32 19.59 -29.25
CA LEU A 39 -1.91 20.77 -28.59
C LEU A 39 -1.24 20.90 -27.20
N GLY A 40 -0.21 21.75 -27.06
CA GLY A 40 0.39 22.10 -25.76
C GLY A 40 0.72 20.91 -24.82
N GLY A 41 1.20 19.80 -25.38
CA GLY A 41 1.01 18.45 -24.86
C GLY A 41 1.41 18.23 -23.39
N ALA A 42 0.43 17.86 -22.58
CA ALA A 42 0.64 17.29 -21.26
C ALA A 42 1.64 16.12 -21.36
N ARG A 43 2.83 16.28 -20.79
CA ARG A 43 3.87 15.24 -20.82
C ARG A 43 3.38 14.06 -19.99
N THR A 44 3.22 12.90 -20.60
CA THR A 44 2.87 11.66 -19.90
C THR A 44 4.12 10.90 -19.43
N ILE A 45 3.91 10.04 -18.43
CA ILE A 45 4.91 9.10 -17.90
C ILE A 45 4.29 7.71 -17.81
N VAL A 46 5.08 6.68 -18.17
CA VAL A 46 4.72 5.28 -17.96
C VAL A 46 5.42 4.77 -16.70
N ILE A 47 4.68 4.06 -15.85
CA ILE A 47 5.12 3.57 -14.56
C ILE A 47 4.93 2.06 -14.56
N HIS A 48 6.03 1.32 -14.56
CA HIS A 48 6.03 -0.12 -14.47
C HIS A 48 6.05 -0.53 -13.00
N VAL A 49 4.98 -1.16 -12.52
CA VAL A 49 4.87 -1.60 -11.13
C VAL A 49 5.08 -3.11 -11.05
N PHE A 50 6.00 -3.52 -10.18
CA PHE A 50 6.34 -4.91 -9.91
C PHE A 50 5.93 -5.28 -8.48
N ASP A 51 4.98 -6.20 -8.35
CA ASP A 51 4.56 -6.79 -7.08
C ASP A 51 5.22 -8.15 -6.90
N GLU A 52 6.34 -8.16 -6.19
CA GLU A 52 7.10 -9.38 -5.89
C GLU A 52 6.37 -10.33 -4.93
N ALA A 53 5.38 -9.85 -4.17
CA ALA A 53 4.63 -10.69 -3.25
C ALA A 53 3.58 -11.53 -3.99
N ARG A 54 3.03 -10.98 -5.08
CA ARG A 54 2.01 -11.66 -5.90
C ARG A 54 2.52 -12.14 -7.25
N ASP A 55 3.81 -11.95 -7.54
CA ASP A 55 4.42 -12.21 -8.84
C ASP A 55 3.63 -11.55 -9.99
N ALA A 56 3.24 -10.29 -9.76
CA ALA A 56 2.41 -9.52 -10.69
C ALA A 56 3.16 -8.29 -11.21
N ARG A 57 2.88 -7.94 -12.47
CA ARG A 57 3.39 -6.71 -13.08
C ARG A 57 2.25 -5.98 -13.77
N ARG A 58 2.13 -4.67 -13.53
CA ARG A 58 1.16 -3.81 -14.22
C ARG A 58 1.80 -2.48 -14.58
N ASP A 59 1.47 -2.00 -15.78
CA ASP A 59 1.94 -0.71 -16.30
C ASP A 59 0.83 0.32 -16.16
N PHE A 60 1.20 1.53 -15.74
CA PHE A 60 0.28 2.63 -15.52
C PHE A 60 0.75 3.88 -16.27
N THR A 61 -0.20 4.65 -16.80
CA THR A 61 0.09 5.90 -17.51
C THR A 61 -0.58 7.07 -16.80
N CYS A 62 0.17 8.15 -16.58
CA CYS A 62 -0.33 9.36 -15.93
C CYS A 62 0.28 10.62 -16.56
N GLU A 63 -0.38 11.76 -16.38
CA GLU A 63 0.20 13.07 -16.68
C GLU A 63 1.30 13.40 -15.67
N LEU A 64 2.50 13.74 -16.14
CA LEU A 64 3.66 14.02 -15.29
C LEU A 64 3.40 15.22 -14.36
N ALA A 65 2.74 16.26 -14.86
CA ALA A 65 2.42 17.45 -14.06
C ALA A 65 1.49 17.10 -12.89
N LEU A 66 0.45 16.30 -13.16
CA LEU A 66 -0.47 15.82 -12.14
C LEU A 66 0.24 14.91 -11.12
N LEU A 67 1.01 13.93 -11.61
CA LEU A 67 1.75 13.00 -10.76
C LEU A 67 2.72 13.73 -9.83
N THR A 68 3.51 14.68 -10.36
CA THR A 68 4.49 15.43 -9.55
C THR A 68 3.85 16.47 -8.62
N ARG A 69 2.61 16.90 -8.91
CA ARG A 69 1.80 17.76 -8.04
C ARG A 69 1.28 16.98 -6.83
N GLU A 70 0.68 15.82 -7.05
CA GLU A 70 0.05 15.03 -5.99
C GLU A 70 1.05 14.13 -5.25
N MET A 71 1.97 13.47 -5.97
CA MET A 71 3.00 12.58 -5.42
C MET A 71 4.37 13.27 -5.39
N ARG A 72 4.56 14.18 -4.42
CA ARG A 72 5.73 15.09 -4.38
C ARG A 72 7.06 14.36 -4.26
N TYR A 73 7.08 13.12 -3.77
CA TYR A 73 8.28 12.28 -3.75
C TYR A 73 8.96 12.24 -5.14
N PHE A 74 8.17 12.08 -6.20
CA PHE A 74 8.69 11.98 -7.56
C PHE A 74 9.19 13.30 -8.14
N ARG A 75 8.87 14.45 -7.53
CA ARG A 75 9.25 15.77 -8.05
C ARG A 75 10.76 15.89 -8.25
N SER A 76 11.56 15.50 -7.25
CA SER A 76 13.02 15.61 -7.33
C SER A 76 13.65 14.63 -8.31
N HIS A 77 13.04 13.46 -8.48
CA HIS A 77 13.57 12.38 -9.32
C HIS A 77 13.20 12.53 -10.81
N LEU A 78 12.04 13.14 -11.11
CA LEU A 78 11.55 13.30 -12.48
C LEU A 78 11.82 14.70 -13.07
N SER A 79 12.09 15.71 -12.22
CA SER A 79 12.42 17.07 -12.69
C SER A 79 13.78 17.16 -13.37
N GLY A 80 14.76 16.34 -12.98
CA GLY A 80 16.13 16.36 -13.52
C GLY A 80 16.30 15.73 -14.90
N SER A 81 15.38 14.86 -15.33
CA SER A 81 15.34 14.30 -16.69
C SER A 81 15.01 15.36 -17.76
N ALA A 82 14.54 16.55 -17.34
CA ALA A 82 14.20 17.64 -18.25
C ALA A 82 15.39 18.51 -18.69
N THR A 83 16.57 18.42 -18.05
CA THR A 83 17.62 19.44 -18.18
C THR A 83 18.97 18.97 -18.72
N THR A 84 19.04 17.83 -19.41
CA THR A 84 20.29 17.44 -20.10
C THR A 84 20.02 16.84 -21.46
N THR A 85 19.78 17.69 -22.46
CA THR A 85 20.38 17.53 -23.79
C THR A 85 20.40 18.90 -24.45
N THR A 86 21.58 19.50 -24.46
CA THR A 86 21.96 20.61 -25.33
C THR A 86 21.61 20.28 -26.78
N GLY A 87 20.64 20.99 -27.36
CA GLY A 87 20.64 21.31 -28.79
C GLY A 87 20.13 20.27 -29.79
N GLN A 88 19.09 19.45 -29.52
CA GLN A 88 18.40 18.71 -30.60
C GLN A 88 16.86 18.71 -30.50
N SER A 89 16.28 18.71 -31.69
CA SER A 89 14.89 18.85 -32.13
C SER A 89 13.90 17.81 -31.59
N SER A 90 12.67 18.28 -31.32
CA SER A 90 11.35 17.65 -31.60
C SER A 90 11.09 16.13 -31.48
N SER A 91 11.80 15.36 -30.65
CA SER A 91 11.30 14.03 -30.23
C SER A 91 11.92 13.59 -28.89
N ARG A 92 11.41 14.12 -27.77
CA ARG A 92 11.83 13.60 -26.45
C ARG A 92 11.16 12.23 -26.22
N PRO A 93 11.91 11.17 -25.87
CA PRO A 93 11.30 9.89 -25.52
C PRO A 93 10.31 10.04 -24.34
N PRO A 94 9.27 9.19 -24.27
CA PRO A 94 8.38 9.15 -23.11
C PRO A 94 9.21 8.93 -21.85
N THR A 95 8.81 9.60 -20.76
CA THR A 95 9.43 9.34 -19.46
C THR A 95 8.92 7.98 -18.99
N GLU A 96 9.81 7.10 -18.54
CA GLU A 96 9.43 5.82 -17.95
C GLU A 96 10.12 5.64 -16.60
N MET A 97 9.40 5.02 -15.66
CA MET A 97 9.96 4.63 -14.36
C MET A 97 9.49 3.24 -13.94
N SER A 98 10.28 2.58 -13.12
CA SER A 98 9.94 1.28 -12.52
C SER A 98 9.87 1.41 -11.00
N VAL A 99 8.86 0.80 -10.40
CA VAL A 99 8.65 0.78 -8.94
C VAL A 99 8.30 -0.63 -8.49
N HIS A 100 8.79 -1.00 -7.32
CA HIS A 100 8.51 -2.30 -6.70
C HIS A 100 7.56 -2.05 -5.53
N CYS A 101 6.29 -2.41 -5.69
CA CYS A 101 5.27 -2.25 -4.66
C CYS A 101 4.04 -3.11 -4.96
N ASP A 102 3.11 -3.15 -4.00
CA ASP A 102 1.81 -3.75 -4.19
C ASP A 102 1.06 -3.05 -5.33
N VAL A 103 0.75 -3.81 -6.38
CA VAL A 103 0.12 -3.30 -7.61
C VAL A 103 -1.29 -2.77 -7.37
N GLU A 104 -2.04 -3.37 -6.44
CA GLU A 104 -3.41 -2.93 -6.13
C GLU A 104 -3.41 -1.62 -5.34
N VAL A 105 -2.46 -1.47 -4.40
CA VAL A 105 -2.27 -0.21 -3.68
C VAL A 105 -1.86 0.89 -4.65
N PHE A 106 -0.92 0.62 -5.58
CA PHE A 106 -0.52 1.61 -6.56
C PHE A 106 -1.67 2.02 -7.50
N ALA A 107 -2.48 1.06 -7.94
CA ALA A 107 -3.66 1.32 -8.75
C ALA A 107 -4.65 2.26 -8.02
N TRP A 108 -4.93 1.97 -6.74
CA TRP A 108 -5.79 2.80 -5.88
C TRP A 108 -5.25 4.23 -5.77
N LEU A 109 -3.94 4.40 -5.53
CA LEU A 109 -3.32 5.71 -5.40
C LEU A 109 -3.40 6.52 -6.70
N LEU A 110 -3.24 5.85 -7.85
CA LEU A 110 -3.32 6.52 -9.13
C LEU A 110 -4.76 6.93 -9.48
N GLU A 111 -5.75 6.09 -9.16
CA GLU A 111 -7.16 6.43 -9.29
C GLU A 111 -7.51 7.65 -8.43
N TYR A 112 -7.00 7.72 -7.19
CA TYR A 112 -7.12 8.90 -6.33
C TYR A 112 -6.51 10.15 -6.99
N VAL A 113 -5.28 10.06 -7.49
CA VAL A 113 -4.61 11.18 -8.17
C VAL A 113 -5.41 11.66 -9.38
N ASN A 114 -5.91 10.75 -10.21
CA ASN A 114 -6.72 11.10 -11.37
C ASN A 114 -8.05 11.77 -10.97
N ALA A 115 -8.67 11.35 -9.85
CA ALA A 115 -9.86 12.00 -9.33
C ALA A 115 -9.61 13.46 -8.91
N THR A 116 -8.38 13.83 -8.54
CA THR A 116 -8.01 15.23 -8.21
C THR A 116 -7.80 16.14 -9.44
N ALA A 117 -7.85 15.60 -10.66
CA ALA A 117 -7.57 16.35 -11.88
C ALA A 117 -8.75 17.23 -12.34
N GLY A 118 -9.97 16.95 -11.88
CA GLY A 118 -11.19 17.62 -12.35
C GLY A 118 -11.37 19.07 -11.88
N PRO A 119 -12.03 19.93 -12.68
CA PRO A 119 -12.42 21.27 -12.26
C PRO A 119 -13.49 21.19 -11.16
N GLY A 120 -13.11 21.55 -9.92
CA GLY A 120 -13.97 21.43 -8.74
C GLY A 120 -13.38 20.60 -7.60
N GLY A 121 -12.22 19.95 -7.84
CA GLY A 121 -11.55 19.11 -6.85
C GLY A 121 -11.78 17.62 -7.13
N ILE A 122 -11.83 16.83 -6.06
CA ILE A 122 -11.96 15.36 -6.12
C ILE A 122 -13.30 14.98 -6.77
N ALA A 123 -13.23 14.39 -7.96
CA ALA A 123 -14.32 13.64 -8.58
C ALA A 123 -14.63 12.36 -7.76
N GLU A 124 -15.54 11.51 -8.24
CA GLU A 124 -15.76 10.17 -7.66
C GLU A 124 -14.46 9.37 -7.76
N GLY A 125 -13.74 9.28 -6.65
CA GLY A 125 -12.47 8.58 -6.51
C GLY A 125 -12.63 7.29 -5.69
N PRO A 126 -11.54 6.54 -5.50
CA PRO A 126 -11.59 5.29 -4.78
C PRO A 126 -11.86 5.54 -3.29
N THR A 127 -12.56 4.61 -2.65
CA THR A 127 -12.99 4.77 -1.24
C THR A 127 -12.01 4.10 -0.28
N LEU A 128 -11.73 4.78 0.83
CA LEU A 128 -11.00 4.21 1.97
C LEU A 128 -11.86 3.19 2.70
N THR A 129 -11.27 2.05 3.02
CA THR A 129 -11.90 0.93 3.74
C THR A 129 -11.00 0.48 4.88
N VAL A 130 -11.56 -0.27 5.81
CA VAL A 130 -10.80 -0.86 6.93
C VAL A 130 -9.66 -1.76 6.42
N GLU A 131 -9.83 -2.40 5.27
CA GLU A 131 -8.86 -3.31 4.67
C GLU A 131 -7.71 -2.59 3.95
N ASN A 132 -7.98 -1.43 3.34
CA ASN A 132 -7.00 -0.72 2.51
C ASN A 132 -6.36 0.49 3.20
N VAL A 133 -6.92 1.00 4.30
CA VAL A 133 -6.51 2.31 4.83
C VAL A 133 -5.06 2.34 5.33
N VAL A 134 -4.58 1.27 5.96
CA VAL A 134 -3.19 1.18 6.46
C VAL A 134 -2.17 1.09 5.31
N PRO A 135 -2.29 0.18 4.32
CA PRO A 135 -1.36 0.16 3.20
C PRO A 135 -1.43 1.45 2.36
N VAL A 136 -2.61 2.06 2.24
CA VAL A 136 -2.78 3.38 1.61
C VAL A 136 -2.04 4.46 2.41
N LEU A 137 -2.20 4.50 3.74
CA LEU A 137 -1.52 5.48 4.61
C LEU A 137 0.01 5.40 4.50
N ILE A 138 0.57 4.18 4.56
CA ILE A 138 2.02 3.97 4.47
C ILE A 138 2.53 4.50 3.12
N SER A 139 1.83 4.14 2.04
CA SER A 139 2.23 4.51 0.69
C SER A 139 2.04 6.01 0.42
N SER A 140 0.96 6.61 0.93
CA SER A 140 0.67 8.04 0.76
C SER A 140 1.66 8.91 1.54
N ASP A 141 2.05 8.49 2.75
CA ASP A 141 3.10 9.17 3.54
C ASP A 141 4.45 9.10 2.82
N PHE A 142 4.84 7.91 2.33
CA PHE A 142 6.07 7.72 1.58
C PHE A 142 6.12 8.60 0.32
N LEU A 143 5.05 8.57 -0.48
CA LEU A 143 4.93 9.33 -1.73
C LEU A 143 4.69 10.83 -1.52
N ARG A 144 4.58 11.28 -0.26
CA ARG A 144 4.35 12.66 0.15
C ARG A 144 3.01 13.23 -0.38
N MET A 145 1.96 12.41 -0.33
CA MET A 145 0.58 12.75 -0.68
C MET A 145 -0.17 13.30 0.54
N GLU A 146 0.16 14.52 0.95
CA GLU A 146 -0.24 15.12 2.24
C GLU A 146 -1.76 15.06 2.51
N ARG A 147 -2.60 15.43 1.53
CA ARG A 147 -4.06 15.39 1.68
C ARG A 147 -4.58 13.98 1.99
N LEU A 148 -4.17 13.00 1.18
CA LEU A 148 -4.57 11.61 1.35
C LEU A 148 -4.07 11.03 2.69
N THR A 149 -2.86 11.40 3.11
CA THR A 149 -2.33 11.01 4.42
C THR A 149 -3.21 11.52 5.55
N GLU A 150 -3.69 12.77 5.52
CA GLU A 150 -4.64 13.26 6.53
C GLU A 150 -6.00 12.55 6.45
N GLU A 151 -6.53 12.31 5.25
CA GLU A 151 -7.80 11.60 5.06
C GLU A 151 -7.72 10.17 5.62
N ALA A 152 -6.63 9.46 5.38
CA ALA A 152 -6.38 8.13 5.92
C ALA A 152 -6.23 8.14 7.44
N LEU A 153 -5.48 9.09 8.02
CA LEU A 153 -5.37 9.24 9.48
C LEU A 153 -6.73 9.52 10.13
N ALA A 154 -7.53 10.41 9.53
CA ALA A 154 -8.87 10.72 10.01
C ALA A 154 -9.81 9.50 9.96
N PHE A 155 -9.73 8.72 8.87
CA PHE A 155 -10.48 7.46 8.74
C PHE A 155 -10.06 6.45 9.82
N ILE A 156 -8.75 6.28 10.04
CA ILE A 156 -8.23 5.38 11.07
C ILE A 156 -8.74 5.80 12.44
N ARG A 157 -8.68 7.10 12.77
CA ARG A 157 -9.21 7.62 14.04
C ARG A 157 -10.69 7.27 14.23
N ALA A 158 -11.50 7.46 13.19
CA ALA A 158 -12.94 7.22 13.26
C ALA A 158 -13.31 5.74 13.39
N ARG A 159 -12.45 4.83 12.92
CA ARG A 159 -12.70 3.38 12.85
C ARG A 159 -11.62 2.55 13.55
N ILE A 160 -10.91 3.14 14.51
CA ILE A 160 -9.69 2.53 15.09
C ILE A 160 -9.97 1.15 15.69
N LEU A 161 -11.12 0.97 16.35
CA LEU A 161 -11.54 -0.30 16.95
C LEU A 161 -11.72 -1.40 15.89
N ASP A 162 -12.23 -1.08 14.71
CA ASP A 162 -12.40 -2.07 13.65
C ASP A 162 -11.06 -2.43 13.00
N ILE A 163 -10.15 -1.46 12.93
CA ILE A 163 -8.83 -1.60 12.30
C ILE A 163 -7.88 -2.41 13.18
N VAL A 164 -7.84 -2.16 14.50
CA VAL A 164 -6.97 -2.95 15.41
C VAL A 164 -7.42 -4.40 15.54
N ASN A 165 -8.69 -4.70 15.24
CA ASN A 165 -9.23 -6.05 15.23
C ASN A 165 -8.97 -6.80 13.91
N GLN A 166 -8.41 -6.14 12.89
CA GLN A 166 -7.98 -6.83 11.68
C GLN A 166 -6.72 -7.66 11.96
N PRO A 167 -6.46 -8.73 11.18
CA PRO A 167 -5.17 -9.44 11.18
C PRO A 167 -4.04 -8.59 10.58
N LEU A 168 -4.20 -7.26 10.58
CA LEU A 168 -3.30 -6.30 10.00
C LEU A 168 -2.45 -5.71 11.13
N ASP A 169 -1.16 -5.98 11.09
CA ASP A 169 -0.23 -5.55 12.12
C ASP A 169 0.02 -4.03 12.02
N VAL A 170 -0.69 -3.25 12.83
CA VAL A 170 -0.52 -1.80 12.94
C VAL A 170 0.85 -1.38 13.49
N SER A 171 1.65 -2.33 14.01
CA SER A 171 3.04 -2.07 14.41
C SER A 171 3.96 -1.76 13.23
N CYS A 172 3.53 -2.03 12.00
CA CYS A 172 4.27 -1.70 10.79
C CYS A 172 4.30 -0.19 10.45
N LEU A 173 3.47 0.61 11.12
CA LEU A 173 3.41 2.06 10.91
C LEU A 173 4.67 2.74 11.43
N ALA A 174 5.18 3.69 10.66
CA ALA A 174 6.31 4.50 11.09
C ALA A 174 5.98 5.27 12.39
N GLU A 175 6.97 5.42 13.26
CA GLU A 175 6.79 6.01 14.60
C GLU A 175 6.17 7.42 14.55
N HIS A 176 6.47 8.21 13.50
CA HIS A 176 5.85 9.52 13.33
C HIS A 176 4.35 9.44 13.00
N LEU A 177 3.91 8.45 12.23
CA LEU A 177 2.49 8.22 11.95
C LEU A 177 1.76 7.75 13.19
N LEU A 178 2.38 6.85 13.98
CA LEU A 178 1.85 6.41 15.27
C LEU A 178 1.70 7.58 16.25
N ARG A 179 2.71 8.44 16.37
CA ARG A 179 2.62 9.66 17.20
C ARG A 179 1.51 10.59 16.75
N ARG A 180 1.35 10.79 15.44
CA ARG A 180 0.29 11.63 14.88
C ARG A 180 -1.10 11.05 15.14
N LEU A 181 -1.27 9.74 15.00
CA LEU A 181 -2.50 9.04 15.37
C LEU A 181 -2.80 9.18 16.86
N ALA A 182 -1.81 8.90 17.72
CA ALA A 182 -1.95 9.00 19.16
C ALA A 182 -2.37 10.40 19.63
N ALA A 183 -1.81 11.45 19.02
CA ALA A 183 -2.16 12.84 19.33
C ALA A 183 -3.60 13.23 18.92
N GLN A 184 -4.25 12.45 18.06
CA GLN A 184 -5.62 12.69 17.62
C GLN A 184 -6.66 11.81 18.32
N LEU A 185 -6.25 10.81 19.11
CA LEU A 185 -7.14 9.92 19.84
C LEU A 185 -7.49 10.51 21.22
N THR A 186 -8.71 10.27 21.68
CA THR A 186 -9.13 10.63 23.05
C THR A 186 -8.74 9.52 24.03
N GLU A 187 -8.55 9.88 25.30
CA GLU A 187 -8.25 8.93 26.38
C GLU A 187 -9.29 7.79 26.43
N ASP A 188 -10.57 8.12 26.30
CA ASP A 188 -11.67 7.13 26.27
C ASP A 188 -11.52 6.12 25.13
N THR A 189 -11.08 6.59 23.95
CA THR A 189 -10.87 5.72 22.78
C THR A 189 -9.67 4.80 23.00
N LEU A 190 -8.61 5.31 23.64
CA LEU A 190 -7.43 4.52 23.98
C LEU A 190 -7.74 3.43 25.03
N GLU A 191 -8.55 3.75 26.03
CA GLU A 191 -9.06 2.76 27.00
C GLU A 191 -9.89 1.66 26.32
N LEU A 192 -10.72 2.02 25.33
CA LEU A 192 -11.48 1.03 24.55
C LEU A 192 -10.58 0.11 23.73
N VAL A 193 -9.57 0.66 23.05
CA VAL A 193 -8.57 -0.13 22.31
C VAL A 193 -7.82 -1.06 23.25
N ARG A 194 -7.41 -0.58 24.43
CA ARG A 194 -6.70 -1.39 25.44
C ARG A 194 -7.54 -2.55 25.99
N ARG A 195 -8.87 -2.39 26.03
CA ARG A 195 -9.82 -3.39 26.52
C ARG A 195 -10.30 -4.35 25.44
N ALA A 196 -9.90 -4.15 24.17
CA ALA A 196 -10.24 -5.07 23.11
C ALA A 196 -9.81 -6.50 23.52
N PRO A 197 -10.71 -7.49 23.46
CA PRO A 197 -10.46 -8.81 24.00
C PRO A 197 -9.28 -9.45 23.25
N GLU A 198 -8.31 -9.98 24.02
CA GLU A 198 -7.32 -10.91 23.47
C GLU A 198 -8.05 -12.04 22.72
N PRO A 199 -7.53 -12.49 21.57
CA PRO A 199 -8.09 -13.66 20.91
C PRO A 199 -8.12 -14.83 21.91
N PRO A 200 -9.21 -15.63 21.95
CA PRO A 200 -9.29 -16.75 22.87
C PRO A 200 -8.07 -17.64 22.70
N PRO A 201 -7.49 -18.18 23.80
CA PRO A 201 -6.32 -19.03 23.71
C PRO A 201 -6.63 -20.17 22.73
N ALA A 202 -5.75 -20.36 21.75
CA ALA A 202 -5.84 -21.48 20.82
C ALA A 202 -5.98 -22.76 21.65
N ASN A 203 -7.04 -23.52 21.38
CA ASN A 203 -7.38 -24.74 22.11
C ASN A 203 -6.11 -25.55 22.39
N VAL A 204 -5.76 -25.64 23.67
CA VAL A 204 -4.76 -26.59 24.13
C VAL A 204 -5.41 -27.94 23.90
N ASP A 205 -4.92 -28.70 22.92
CA ASP A 205 -5.27 -30.10 22.76
C ASP A 205 -5.04 -30.78 24.11
N VAL A 206 -6.15 -31.06 24.80
CA VAL A 206 -6.13 -31.88 26.00
C VAL A 206 -5.88 -33.29 25.48
N ASP A 207 -4.62 -33.70 25.48
CA ASP A 207 -4.24 -35.11 25.39
C ASP A 207 -5.04 -35.84 26.49
N VAL A 208 -6.08 -36.54 26.06
CA VAL A 208 -6.84 -37.43 26.94
C VAL A 208 -5.95 -38.64 27.14
N ASP A 209 -5.23 -38.67 28.26
CA ASP A 209 -4.64 -39.88 28.81
C ASP A 209 -5.76 -40.94 28.92
N VAL A 210 -5.69 -41.94 28.03
CA VAL A 210 -6.54 -43.13 28.08
C VAL A 210 -5.97 -44.04 29.16
N ASP A 211 -6.58 -43.99 30.35
CA ASP A 211 -6.41 -44.98 31.42
C ASP A 211 -6.77 -46.38 30.89
N ASP A 212 -5.76 -47.24 30.70
CA ASP A 212 -5.93 -48.68 30.48
C ASP A 212 -6.21 -49.38 31.82
N ALA A 213 -7.51 -49.48 32.15
CA ALA A 213 -7.99 -50.29 33.26
C ALA A 213 -8.48 -51.65 32.75
N ASN A 214 -7.58 -52.63 32.61
CA ASN A 214 -7.96 -54.02 32.38
C ASN A 214 -8.21 -54.76 33.71
N ALA A 215 -9.48 -54.80 34.11
CA ALA A 215 -9.97 -55.66 35.18
C ALA A 215 -10.30 -57.07 34.64
N GLY A 216 -9.46 -58.05 34.96
CA GLY A 216 -9.74 -59.48 34.74
C GLY A 216 -10.03 -60.19 36.05
N GLU A 217 -11.31 -60.27 36.44
CA GLU A 217 -11.77 -61.04 37.60
C GLU A 217 -12.23 -62.47 37.20
N LYS A 218 -12.00 -63.39 38.13
CA LYS A 218 -12.16 -64.87 38.13
C LYS A 218 -13.59 -65.38 37.86
N LYS A 219 -13.72 -66.60 37.30
CA LYS A 219 -14.19 -67.83 38.02
C LYS A 219 -14.51 -69.06 37.13
N SER A 220 -13.89 -70.19 37.49
CA SER A 220 -14.49 -71.51 37.79
C SER A 220 -15.49 -72.18 36.83
N SER A 221 -15.07 -73.25 36.16
CA SER A 221 -15.51 -74.65 36.39
C SER A 221 -14.58 -75.62 35.66
#